data_AF-A0A7Y6YG59-F1
#
_entry.id   AF-A0A7Y6YG59-F1
#
_cell.length_a   1.000
_cell.length_b   1.000
_cell.length_c   1.000
_cell.angle_alpha   90.00
_cell.angle_beta   90.00
_cell.angle_gamma   90.00
#
_symmetry.space_group_name_H-M   'P 1'
#
loop_
_entity.id
_entity.type
_entity.pdbx_description
1 polymer ?
#
loop_
_entity_poly.entity_id
_entity_poly.type
_entity_poly.pdbx_seq_one_letter_code
_entity_poly.pdbx_strand_id
1 'polypeptide(L)'
;MSAGEITAEESRFISTPLIYPVTEAETLPEELSSESPTQIVDEYLAQVKEWIRIENPIKAFTPEELTEAAHESIDSKRIGLGNWVYYPWLDTVVRILEEPLFKQVRTSRNKHKITHQEQETLQSKVVGIVGLSVGQSAAVTLAMESIGGVLRLADFDTLDLSNLNRLRAGVHQLGLPKTVLAAREIAQIDPYIKIELYHEGIHDKNASEFLSGLDILVEECDSLPVKVMLRKFAQKMKLPVIMDTSDRGMVDVERFDKESDRAIFHGRLAPWEGKNPAEFTAEDRRNLLFALVDYEKTSERAKTSFAEIGKTINTWPQLASAVNLGGALMADTARRILLDGPVHSGRFYVDLEALIGGIDG
;
A
#
# COMPACT_ATOMS: atom_id res chain seq x y z
N MET A 1 -16.37 -21.35 -9.99
CA MET A 1 -16.83 -20.72 -11.25
C MET A 1 -16.13 -21.45 -12.38
N SER A 2 -16.84 -22.01 -13.36
CA SER A 2 -16.20 -22.65 -14.51
C SER A 2 -15.46 -21.59 -15.32
N ALA A 3 -14.17 -21.78 -15.55
CA ALA A 3 -13.34 -20.89 -16.34
C ALA A 3 -13.86 -20.85 -17.78
N GLY A 4 -14.51 -19.75 -18.17
CA GLY A 4 -14.56 -19.37 -19.57
C GLY A 4 -13.13 -19.00 -20.00
N GLU A 5 -12.75 -19.31 -21.24
CA GLU A 5 -11.44 -18.97 -21.79
C GLU A 5 -11.20 -17.45 -21.67
N ILE A 6 -10.38 -17.07 -20.69
CA ILE A 6 -9.90 -15.69 -20.52
C ILE A 6 -8.96 -15.42 -21.70
N THR A 7 -9.20 -14.34 -22.44
CA THR A 7 -8.31 -13.99 -23.55
C THR A 7 -6.90 -13.65 -23.03
N ALA A 8 -5.87 -13.81 -23.86
CA ALA A 8 -4.49 -13.45 -23.49
C ALA A 8 -4.33 -11.95 -23.12
N GLU A 9 -5.25 -11.10 -23.58
CA GLU A 9 -5.30 -9.68 -23.24
C GLU A 9 -5.94 -9.46 -21.86
N GLU A 10 -7.03 -10.18 -21.53
CA GLU A 10 -7.68 -10.14 -20.21
C GLU A 10 -6.80 -10.78 -19.12
N SER A 11 -6.04 -11.84 -19.42
CA SER A 11 -5.13 -12.47 -18.47
C SER A 11 -4.03 -11.52 -17.99
N ARG A 12 -3.66 -10.57 -18.85
CA ARG A 12 -2.66 -9.52 -18.56
C ARG A 12 -3.08 -8.61 -17.40
N PHE A 13 -4.37 -8.53 -17.07
CA PHE A 13 -4.90 -7.70 -15.98
C PHE A 13 -5.17 -8.48 -14.69
N ILE A 14 -4.98 -9.80 -14.67
CA ILE A 14 -5.18 -10.62 -13.46
C ILE A 14 -4.23 -10.16 -12.35
N SER A 15 -4.79 -9.80 -11.19
CA SER A 15 -4.02 -9.30 -10.04
C SER A 15 -4.24 -10.10 -8.75
N THR A 16 -5.09 -11.12 -8.79
CA THR A 16 -5.46 -11.93 -7.63
C THR A 16 -4.85 -13.33 -7.79
N PRO A 17 -4.10 -13.82 -6.79
CA PRO A 17 -3.60 -15.18 -6.83
C PRO A 17 -4.73 -16.18 -6.59
N LEU A 18 -4.56 -17.41 -7.06
CA LEU A 18 -5.49 -18.51 -6.79
C LEU A 18 -4.91 -19.36 -5.65
N ILE A 19 -5.72 -19.62 -4.62
CA ILE A 19 -5.31 -20.32 -3.41
C ILE A 19 -6.08 -21.63 -3.29
N TYR A 20 -5.36 -22.74 -3.14
CA TYR A 20 -5.92 -24.08 -3.02
C TYR A 20 -5.35 -24.79 -1.80
N PRO A 21 -6.18 -25.38 -0.92
CA PRO A 21 -5.69 -26.24 0.16
C PRO A 21 -4.88 -27.42 -0.37
N VAL A 22 -3.76 -27.73 0.28
CA VAL A 22 -2.96 -28.90 -0.06
C VAL A 22 -3.67 -30.16 0.45
N THR A 23 -3.80 -31.18 -0.40
CA THR A 23 -4.41 -32.47 -0.05
C THR A 23 -3.36 -33.45 0.50
N GLU A 24 -3.78 -34.57 1.08
CA GLU A 24 -2.86 -35.61 1.59
C GLU A 24 -1.96 -36.22 0.50
N ALA A 25 -2.33 -36.12 -0.78
CA ALA A 25 -1.47 -36.54 -1.88
C ALA A 25 -0.30 -35.55 -2.13
N GLU A 26 -0.35 -34.35 -1.55
CA GLU A 26 0.58 -33.24 -1.72
C GLU A 26 0.85 -32.84 -3.18
N THR A 27 -0.03 -33.25 -4.10
CA THR A 27 0.05 -32.90 -5.50
C THR A 27 -0.57 -31.52 -5.75
N LEU A 28 -0.16 -30.91 -6.85
CA LEU A 28 -0.88 -29.75 -7.37
C LEU A 28 -2.34 -30.14 -7.69
N PRO A 29 -3.30 -29.22 -7.53
CA PRO A 29 -4.66 -29.37 -8.07
C PRO A 29 -4.62 -29.75 -9.55
N GLU A 30 -5.59 -30.53 -10.01
CA GLU A 30 -5.67 -30.94 -11.43
C GLU A 30 -5.72 -29.72 -12.37
N GLU A 31 -6.42 -28.67 -11.94
CA GLU A 31 -6.51 -27.40 -12.66
C GLU A 31 -5.13 -26.78 -12.89
N LEU A 32 -4.29 -26.69 -11.86
CA LEU A 32 -2.91 -26.17 -11.98
C LEU A 32 -1.98 -27.14 -12.70
N SER A 33 -2.20 -28.45 -12.54
CA SER A 33 -1.42 -29.48 -13.22
C SER A 33 -1.63 -29.43 -14.74
N SER A 34 -2.83 -29.04 -15.18
CA SER A 34 -3.17 -28.88 -16.60
C SER A 34 -2.55 -27.63 -17.24
N GLU A 35 -2.37 -26.56 -16.46
CA GLU A 35 -1.74 -25.30 -16.90
C GLU A 35 -0.22 -25.43 -17.10
N SER A 36 0.42 -26.47 -16.54
CA SER A 36 1.88 -26.70 -16.60
C SER A 36 2.70 -25.46 -16.21
N PRO A 37 2.58 -24.96 -14.96
CA PRO A 37 3.24 -23.74 -14.52
C PRO A 37 4.74 -23.81 -14.75
N THR A 38 5.32 -22.72 -15.25
CA THR A 38 6.75 -22.64 -15.55
C THR A 38 7.63 -22.77 -14.31
N GLN A 39 7.12 -22.42 -13.12
CA GLN A 39 7.86 -22.54 -11.88
C GLN A 39 7.01 -23.05 -10.71
N ILE A 40 7.58 -23.99 -9.95
CA ILE A 40 7.02 -24.49 -8.68
C ILE A 40 8.05 -24.24 -7.57
N VAL A 41 7.62 -23.59 -6.49
CA VAL A 41 8.43 -23.33 -5.29
C VAL A 41 7.77 -24.01 -4.10
N ASP A 42 8.32 -25.15 -3.66
CA ASP A 42 7.88 -25.84 -2.45
C ASP A 42 8.98 -25.80 -1.38
N GLU A 43 9.01 -24.69 -0.65
CA GLU A 43 9.83 -24.51 0.56
C GLU A 43 8.96 -24.61 1.82
N TYR A 44 7.90 -25.44 1.79
CA TYR A 44 6.94 -25.54 2.89
C TYR A 44 7.62 -25.99 4.19
N LEU A 45 8.46 -27.03 4.12
CA LEU A 45 9.15 -27.55 5.29
C LEU A 45 10.06 -26.47 5.92
N ALA A 46 10.69 -25.59 5.12
CA ALA A 46 11.49 -24.49 5.63
C ALA A 46 10.66 -23.48 6.44
N GLN A 47 9.44 -23.19 5.98
CA GLN A 47 8.49 -22.33 6.70
C GLN A 47 8.05 -22.95 8.03
N VAL A 48 7.76 -24.27 8.06
CA VAL A 48 7.42 -25.00 9.29
C VAL A 48 8.58 -24.96 10.29
N LYS A 49 9.81 -25.16 9.81
CA LYS A 49 11.04 -25.04 10.63
C LYS A 49 11.18 -23.63 11.23
N GLU A 50 10.86 -22.58 10.47
CA GLU A 50 10.88 -21.21 10.99
C GLU A 50 9.82 -20.99 12.08
N TRP A 51 8.58 -21.46 11.86
CA TRP A 51 7.52 -21.44 12.87
C TRP A 51 7.94 -22.14 14.16
N ILE A 52 8.52 -23.34 14.08
CA ILE A 52 9.00 -24.07 15.27
C ILE A 52 10.03 -23.27 16.06
N ARG A 53 10.97 -22.60 15.38
CA ARG A 53 11.94 -21.72 16.05
C ARG A 53 11.26 -20.54 16.73
N ILE A 54 10.26 -19.93 16.10
CA ILE A 54 9.49 -18.81 16.66
C ILE A 54 8.74 -19.24 17.93
N GLU A 55 8.17 -20.45 17.95
CA GLU A 55 7.44 -20.99 19.10
C GLU A 55 8.35 -21.49 20.23
N ASN A 56 9.63 -21.71 19.95
CA ASN A 56 10.60 -22.26 20.89
C ASN A 56 11.87 -21.39 20.98
N PRO A 57 11.76 -20.10 21.34
CA PRO A 57 12.85 -19.13 21.22
C PRO A 57 14.06 -19.43 22.11
N ILE A 58 13.88 -20.23 23.17
CA ILE A 58 14.94 -20.62 24.10
C ILE A 58 15.73 -21.82 23.57
N LYS A 59 15.10 -22.70 22.79
CA LYS A 59 15.72 -23.93 22.31
C LYS A 59 16.59 -23.64 21.09
N ALA A 60 17.88 -23.91 21.22
CA ALA A 60 18.79 -23.97 20.08
C ALA A 60 18.69 -25.37 19.45
N PHE A 61 17.99 -25.47 18.31
CA PHE A 61 17.88 -26.73 17.56
C PHE A 61 19.11 -26.96 16.68
N THR A 62 19.56 -28.21 16.59
CA THR A 62 20.40 -28.62 15.44
C THR A 62 19.55 -28.68 14.15
N PRO A 63 20.17 -28.67 12.96
CA PRO A 63 19.44 -28.85 11.70
C PRO A 63 18.61 -30.15 11.65
N GLU A 64 19.11 -31.22 12.24
CA GLU A 64 18.47 -32.53 12.29
C GLU A 64 17.26 -32.50 13.22
N GLU A 65 17.42 -32.00 14.46
CA GLU A 65 16.32 -31.89 15.44
C GLU A 65 15.18 -31.03 14.91
N LEU A 66 15.50 -29.95 14.19
CA LEU A 66 14.47 -29.07 13.62
C LEU A 66 13.74 -29.72 12.45
N THR A 67 14.44 -30.56 11.68
CA THR A 67 13.84 -31.33 10.58
C THR A 67 12.91 -32.40 11.12
N GLU A 68 13.34 -33.14 12.14
CA GLU A 68 12.51 -34.13 12.82
C GLU A 68 11.26 -33.48 13.43
N ALA A 69 11.42 -32.38 14.18
CA ALA A 69 10.29 -31.67 14.78
C ALA A 69 9.30 -31.10 13.74
N ALA A 70 9.79 -30.70 12.57
CA ALA A 70 8.94 -30.24 11.46
C ALA A 70 8.10 -31.37 10.88
N HIS A 71 8.71 -32.53 10.59
CA HIS A 71 7.97 -33.71 10.14
C HIS A 71 6.98 -34.20 11.19
N GLU A 72 7.39 -34.28 12.46
CA GLU A 72 6.50 -34.67 13.57
C GLU A 72 5.28 -33.74 13.67
N SER A 73 5.48 -32.42 13.52
CA SER A 73 4.38 -31.46 13.56
C SER A 73 3.36 -31.68 12.43
N ILE A 74 3.83 -32.05 11.23
CA ILE A 74 2.99 -32.35 10.07
C ILE A 74 2.28 -33.70 10.26
N ASP A 75 3.02 -34.75 10.60
CA ASP A 75 2.50 -36.12 10.75
C ASP A 75 1.46 -36.24 11.88
N SER A 76 1.68 -35.50 12.97
CA SER A 76 0.73 -35.41 14.09
C SER A 76 -0.46 -34.49 13.82
N LYS A 77 -0.52 -33.86 12.63
CA LYS A 77 -1.55 -32.89 12.23
C LYS A 77 -1.67 -31.68 13.18
N ARG A 78 -0.57 -31.32 13.87
CA ARG A 78 -0.49 -30.09 14.66
C ARG A 78 -0.51 -28.85 13.77
N ILE A 79 0.01 -28.99 12.56
CA ILE A 79 -0.03 -28.02 11.49
C ILE A 79 -0.70 -28.65 10.26
N GLY A 80 -1.40 -27.85 9.46
CA GLY A 80 -1.94 -28.30 8.18
C GLY A 80 -0.86 -28.61 7.15
N LEU A 81 -1.30 -28.95 5.93
CA LEU A 81 -0.40 -29.17 4.79
C LEU A 81 -0.10 -27.89 4.00
N GLY A 82 -0.71 -26.77 4.41
CA GLY A 82 -0.56 -25.47 3.76
C GLY A 82 -1.51 -25.26 2.58
N ASN A 83 -1.23 -24.23 1.81
CA ASN A 83 -1.95 -23.88 0.59
C ASN A 83 -0.98 -23.77 -0.59
N TRP A 84 -1.42 -24.24 -1.75
CA TRP A 84 -0.84 -23.88 -3.04
C TRP A 84 -1.36 -22.51 -3.46
N VAL A 85 -0.44 -21.57 -3.71
CA VAL A 85 -0.76 -20.24 -4.23
C VAL A 85 -0.19 -20.11 -5.64
N TYR A 86 -1.08 -20.01 -6.62
CA TYR A 86 -0.70 -19.74 -8.01
C TYR A 86 -0.80 -18.24 -8.30
N TYR A 87 0.27 -17.69 -8.87
CA TYR A 87 0.36 -16.32 -9.35
C TYR A 87 0.32 -16.33 -10.88
N PRO A 88 -0.85 -16.18 -11.53
CA PRO A 88 -0.98 -16.34 -12.98
C PRO A 88 -0.07 -15.40 -13.79
N TRP A 89 0.17 -14.19 -13.26
CA TRP A 89 1.02 -13.20 -13.94
C TRP A 89 2.52 -13.47 -13.85
N LEU A 90 2.95 -14.36 -12.95
CA LEU A 90 4.32 -14.88 -12.88
C LEU A 90 4.41 -16.30 -13.43
N ASP A 91 3.27 -16.92 -13.70
CA ASP A 91 3.13 -18.34 -13.98
C ASP A 91 3.90 -19.22 -12.97
N THR A 92 3.76 -18.88 -11.69
CA THR A 92 4.51 -19.50 -10.59
C THR A 92 3.55 -20.00 -9.51
N VAL A 93 3.76 -21.24 -9.05
CA VAL A 93 3.06 -21.81 -7.90
C VAL A 93 3.99 -21.88 -6.68
N VAL A 94 3.48 -21.54 -5.50
CA VAL A 94 4.22 -21.60 -4.23
C VAL A 94 3.41 -22.35 -3.17
N ARG A 95 4.01 -23.31 -2.45
CA ARG A 95 3.40 -23.89 -1.24
C ARG A 95 3.69 -23.03 -0.03
N ILE A 96 2.67 -22.57 0.67
CA ILE A 96 2.82 -21.73 1.86
C ILE A 96 2.02 -22.23 3.05
N LEU A 97 2.39 -21.76 4.25
CA LEU A 97 1.60 -21.94 5.47
C LEU A 97 0.14 -21.46 5.31
N GLU A 98 -0.77 -22.10 6.02
CA GLU A 98 -2.15 -21.62 6.17
C GLU A 98 -2.17 -20.22 6.81
N GLU A 99 -3.18 -19.43 6.48
CA GLU A 99 -3.23 -17.99 6.78
C GLU A 99 -2.82 -17.60 8.22
N PRO A 100 -3.33 -18.24 9.30
CA PRO A 100 -2.96 -17.84 10.67
C PRO A 100 -1.45 -17.98 10.94
N LEU A 101 -0.86 -19.09 10.51
CA LEU A 101 0.56 -19.37 10.72
C LEU A 101 1.44 -18.58 9.77
N PHE A 102 1.00 -18.39 8.52
CA PHE A 102 1.68 -17.52 7.57
C PHE A 102 1.83 -16.10 8.14
N LYS A 103 0.74 -15.52 8.64
CA LYS A 103 0.74 -14.19 9.27
C LYS A 103 1.64 -14.17 10.51
N GLN A 104 1.57 -15.17 11.38
CA GLN A 104 2.41 -15.27 12.58
C GLN A 104 3.91 -15.32 12.26
N VAL A 105 4.30 -16.11 11.26
CA VAL A 105 5.71 -16.24 10.86
C VAL A 105 6.19 -14.94 10.20
N ARG A 106 5.43 -14.40 9.25
CA ARG A 106 5.75 -13.18 8.51
C ARG A 106 5.94 -11.96 9.42
N THR A 107 5.11 -11.81 10.45
CA THR A 107 5.18 -10.68 11.39
C THR A 107 6.04 -10.98 12.62
N SER A 108 6.71 -12.13 12.68
CA SER A 108 7.50 -12.52 13.86
C SER A 108 8.59 -11.51 14.23
N ARG A 109 9.15 -10.80 13.25
CA ARG A 109 10.17 -9.76 13.45
C ARG A 109 9.60 -8.39 13.83
N ASN A 110 8.28 -8.23 13.76
CA ASN A 110 7.60 -7.03 14.25
C ASN A 110 7.30 -7.13 15.75
N LYS A 111 7.32 -8.34 16.34
CA LYS A 111 6.96 -8.58 17.75
C LYS A 111 7.65 -7.59 18.68
N HIS A 112 6.88 -7.06 19.63
CA HIS A 112 7.26 -6.01 20.60
C HIS A 112 7.42 -4.59 20.05
N LYS A 113 7.69 -4.41 18.75
CA LYS A 113 7.51 -3.10 18.08
C LYS A 113 6.06 -2.87 17.68
N ILE A 114 5.40 -3.95 17.28
CA ILE A 114 3.95 -4.10 17.17
C ILE A 114 3.60 -5.30 18.05
N THR A 115 2.85 -5.09 19.12
CA THR A 115 2.39 -6.17 20.00
C THR A 115 1.39 -7.06 19.26
N HIS A 116 1.15 -8.25 19.79
CA HIS A 116 0.17 -9.18 19.20
C HIS A 116 -1.23 -8.53 19.06
N GLN A 117 -1.69 -7.88 20.13
CA GLN A 117 -2.99 -7.23 20.15
C GLN A 117 -3.08 -6.05 19.18
N GLU A 118 -2.00 -5.27 19.06
CA GLU A 118 -1.91 -4.21 18.05
C GLU A 118 -1.93 -4.79 16.64
N GLN A 119 -1.23 -5.90 16.40
CA GLN A 119 -1.21 -6.56 15.10
C GLN A 119 -2.60 -7.07 14.69
N GLU A 120 -3.34 -7.71 15.62
CA GLU A 120 -4.73 -8.13 15.39
C GLU A 120 -5.62 -6.93 15.08
N THR A 121 -5.46 -5.83 15.83
CA THR A 121 -6.19 -4.59 15.60
C THR A 121 -5.91 -4.06 14.19
N LEU A 122 -4.65 -3.94 13.80
CA LEU A 122 -4.22 -3.45 12.49
C LEU A 122 -4.69 -4.34 11.33
N GLN A 123 -4.67 -5.66 11.51
CA GLN A 123 -5.15 -6.64 10.52
C GLN A 123 -6.68 -6.63 10.35
N SER A 124 -7.43 -6.05 11.30
CA SER A 124 -8.89 -5.89 11.16
C SER A 124 -9.29 -4.66 10.33
N LYS A 125 -8.34 -3.78 10.01
CA LYS A 125 -8.60 -2.46 9.42
C LYS A 125 -8.89 -2.52 7.92
N VAL A 126 -9.64 -1.53 7.44
CA VAL A 126 -9.86 -1.26 6.01
C VAL A 126 -9.14 0.05 5.66
N VAL A 127 -8.16 -0.01 4.76
CA VAL A 127 -7.37 1.16 4.36
C VAL A 127 -7.66 1.50 2.90
N GLY A 128 -7.96 2.77 2.62
CA GLY A 128 -8.12 3.27 1.26
C GLY A 128 -6.88 4.03 0.80
N ILE A 129 -6.42 3.79 -0.43
CA ILE A 129 -5.32 4.49 -1.07
C ILE A 129 -5.80 5.02 -2.43
N VAL A 130 -5.73 6.34 -2.62
CA VAL A 130 -6.11 7.00 -3.87
C VAL A 130 -4.87 7.64 -4.49
N GLY A 131 -4.51 7.23 -5.71
CA GLY A 131 -3.24 7.55 -6.35
C GLY A 131 -2.17 6.51 -6.02
N LEU A 132 -1.67 5.82 -7.04
CA LEU A 132 -0.76 4.66 -6.94
C LEU A 132 0.56 4.88 -7.68
N SER A 133 0.89 6.13 -8.02
CA SER A 133 2.29 6.45 -8.30
C SER A 133 3.05 6.55 -6.96
N VAL A 134 2.85 7.61 -6.20
CA VAL A 134 3.48 7.75 -4.87
C VAL A 134 2.84 6.79 -3.86
N GLY A 135 1.50 6.70 -3.85
CA GLY A 135 0.76 5.89 -2.89
C GLY A 135 1.02 4.37 -2.97
N GLN A 136 1.61 3.85 -4.06
CA GLN A 136 2.07 2.44 -4.10
C GLN A 136 3.08 2.17 -2.98
N SER A 137 4.01 3.10 -2.72
CA SER A 137 5.03 2.93 -1.68
C SER A 137 4.40 2.78 -0.29
N ALA A 138 3.38 3.58 0.02
CA ALA A 138 2.60 3.46 1.24
C ALA A 138 1.82 2.14 1.29
N ALA A 139 1.09 1.79 0.22
CA ALA A 139 0.29 0.57 0.16
C ALA A 139 1.13 -0.70 0.37
N VAL A 140 2.30 -0.78 -0.27
CA VAL A 140 3.23 -1.91 -0.12
C VAL A 140 3.82 -1.95 1.28
N THR A 141 4.20 -0.80 1.85
CA THR A 141 4.78 -0.75 3.21
C THR A 141 3.74 -1.12 4.28
N LEU A 142 2.48 -0.69 4.12
CA LEU A 142 1.36 -1.12 4.96
C LEU A 142 1.17 -2.66 4.89
N ALA A 143 1.17 -3.24 3.69
CA ALA A 143 1.07 -4.68 3.52
C ALA A 143 2.26 -5.44 4.17
N MET A 144 3.48 -4.92 4.04
CA MET A 144 4.67 -5.49 4.69
C MET A 144 4.55 -5.50 6.22
N GLU A 145 3.96 -4.48 6.84
CA GLU A 145 3.69 -4.45 8.29
C GLU A 145 2.38 -5.16 8.70
N SER A 146 1.69 -5.84 7.77
CA SER A 146 0.38 -6.46 7.99
C SER A 146 -0.68 -5.46 8.52
N ILE A 147 -0.67 -4.25 7.98
CA ILE A 147 -1.66 -3.21 8.31
C ILE A 147 -2.76 -3.22 7.25
N GLY A 148 -3.99 -3.42 7.72
CA GLY A 148 -5.17 -3.62 6.88
C GLY A 148 -5.41 -5.08 6.56
N GLY A 149 -6.61 -5.57 6.87
CA GLY A 149 -7.12 -6.84 6.33
C GLY A 149 -7.72 -6.67 4.94
N VAL A 150 -8.12 -5.43 4.62
CA VAL A 150 -8.62 -5.02 3.32
C VAL A 150 -7.92 -3.74 2.88
N LEU A 151 -7.38 -3.75 1.67
CA LEU A 151 -6.83 -2.55 1.01
C LEU A 151 -7.69 -2.19 -0.20
N ARG A 152 -8.21 -0.96 -0.23
CA ARG A 152 -8.90 -0.41 -1.40
C ARG A 152 -7.94 0.48 -2.18
N LEU A 153 -7.68 0.14 -3.43
CA LEU A 153 -6.70 0.83 -4.27
C LEU A 153 -7.40 1.50 -5.45
N ALA A 154 -7.21 2.80 -5.60
CA ALA A 154 -7.83 3.59 -6.66
C ALA A 154 -6.81 4.38 -7.46
N ASP A 155 -6.77 4.13 -8.77
CA ASP A 155 -5.97 4.88 -9.75
C ASP A 155 -6.52 4.57 -11.14
N PHE A 156 -6.58 5.59 -12.00
CA PHE A 156 -7.12 5.49 -13.37
C PHE A 156 -6.02 5.38 -14.44
N ASP A 157 -4.76 5.58 -14.07
CA ASP A 157 -3.64 5.56 -15.00
C ASP A 157 -3.08 4.14 -15.21
N THR A 158 -2.37 4.01 -16.32
CA THR A 158 -1.48 2.89 -16.60
C THR A 158 -0.02 3.24 -16.33
N LEU A 159 0.85 2.24 -16.31
CA LEU A 159 2.29 2.42 -16.16
C LEU A 159 2.92 3.04 -17.41
N ASP A 160 3.42 4.26 -17.27
CA ASP A 160 4.28 4.89 -18.27
C ASP A 160 5.77 4.73 -17.93
N LEU A 161 6.63 4.80 -18.96
CA LEU A 161 8.09 4.71 -18.80
C LEU A 161 8.63 5.77 -17.83
N SER A 162 8.06 6.98 -17.86
CA SER A 162 8.43 8.09 -16.98
C SER A 162 8.12 7.83 -15.50
N ASN A 163 7.31 6.81 -15.18
CA ASN A 163 6.95 6.47 -13.81
C ASN A 163 8.00 5.57 -13.14
N LEU A 164 8.80 4.83 -13.91
CA LEU A 164 9.80 3.88 -13.39
C LEU A 164 10.93 4.55 -12.58
N ASN A 165 10.98 5.87 -12.54
CA ASN A 165 11.90 6.60 -11.67
C ASN A 165 11.49 6.57 -10.19
N ARG A 166 10.23 6.20 -9.86
CA ARG A 166 9.67 6.28 -8.50
C ARG A 166 8.62 5.22 -8.17
N LEU A 167 7.96 4.65 -9.18
CA LEU A 167 6.99 3.56 -9.05
C LEU A 167 7.75 2.23 -9.17
N ARG A 168 7.53 1.31 -8.22
CA ARG A 168 8.16 -0.02 -8.21
C ARG A 168 7.46 -0.92 -9.23
N ALA A 169 8.04 -1.03 -10.42
CA ALA A 169 7.59 -1.93 -11.47
C ALA A 169 8.75 -2.26 -12.43
N GLY A 170 8.60 -3.33 -13.22
CA GLY A 170 9.52 -3.68 -14.30
C GLY A 170 9.13 -3.08 -15.65
N VAL A 171 10.11 -2.91 -16.55
CA VAL A 171 9.88 -2.43 -17.94
C VAL A 171 8.90 -3.33 -18.71
N HIS A 172 8.88 -4.63 -18.43
CA HIS A 172 7.96 -5.59 -19.05
C HIS A 172 6.48 -5.38 -18.66
N GLN A 173 6.20 -4.48 -17.70
CA GLN A 173 4.87 -4.20 -17.17
C GLN A 173 4.25 -2.91 -17.74
N LEU A 174 4.90 -2.22 -18.69
CA LEU A 174 4.41 -0.97 -19.30
C LEU A 174 2.99 -1.12 -19.87
N GLY A 175 2.12 -0.15 -19.62
CA GLY A 175 0.72 -0.16 -20.04
C GLY A 175 -0.24 -0.93 -19.12
N LEU A 176 0.24 -1.57 -18.05
CA LEU A 176 -0.64 -2.14 -17.04
C LEU A 176 -1.26 -1.06 -16.14
N PRO A 177 -2.51 -1.19 -15.70
CA PRO A 177 -3.12 -0.29 -14.72
C PRO A 177 -2.30 -0.26 -13.43
N LYS A 178 -2.08 0.92 -12.86
CA LYS A 178 -1.31 1.05 -11.61
C LYS A 178 -1.95 0.29 -10.44
N THR A 179 -3.29 0.18 -10.46
CA THR A 179 -4.08 -0.67 -9.56
C THR A 179 -3.70 -2.15 -9.63
N VAL A 180 -3.51 -2.69 -10.85
CA VAL A 180 -3.06 -4.07 -11.05
C VAL A 180 -1.62 -4.26 -10.56
N LEU A 181 -0.72 -3.31 -10.82
CA LEU A 181 0.67 -3.38 -10.39
C LEU A 181 0.79 -3.44 -8.86
N ALA A 182 0.14 -2.50 -8.16
CA ALA A 182 0.15 -2.44 -6.71
C ALA A 182 -0.46 -3.72 -6.11
N ALA A 183 -1.58 -4.20 -6.65
CA ALA A 183 -2.22 -5.42 -6.20
C ALA A 183 -1.33 -6.66 -6.35
N ARG A 184 -0.64 -6.79 -7.49
CA ARG A 184 0.30 -7.89 -7.73
C ARG A 184 1.49 -7.86 -6.78
N GLU A 185 2.04 -6.68 -6.50
CA GLU A 185 3.17 -6.54 -5.57
C GLU A 185 2.75 -6.87 -4.13
N ILE A 186 1.58 -6.39 -3.70
CA ILE A 186 1.01 -6.71 -2.39
C ILE A 186 0.72 -8.21 -2.26
N ALA A 187 0.08 -8.82 -3.27
CA ALA A 187 -0.25 -10.24 -3.24
C ALA A 187 0.98 -11.15 -3.20
N GLN A 188 2.10 -10.73 -3.79
CA GLN A 188 3.37 -11.45 -3.69
C GLN A 188 4.01 -11.38 -2.30
N ILE A 189 3.62 -10.39 -1.48
CA ILE A 189 4.08 -10.24 -0.08
C ILE A 189 3.13 -10.97 0.87
N ASP A 190 1.82 -10.80 0.67
CA ASP A 190 0.77 -11.41 1.46
C ASP A 190 -0.41 -11.81 0.56
N PRO A 191 -0.51 -13.07 0.14
CA PRO A 191 -1.58 -13.51 -0.75
C PRO A 191 -2.95 -13.59 -0.06
N TYR A 192 -3.00 -13.47 1.27
CA TYR A 192 -4.24 -13.55 2.04
C TYR A 192 -4.90 -12.19 2.26
N ILE A 193 -4.23 -11.08 1.94
CA ILE A 193 -4.82 -9.75 2.09
C ILE A 193 -5.90 -9.52 1.03
N LYS A 194 -7.06 -9.02 1.45
CA LYS A 194 -8.13 -8.70 0.51
C LYS A 194 -7.81 -7.38 -0.18
N ILE A 195 -7.84 -7.36 -1.50
CA ILE A 195 -7.63 -6.16 -2.30
C ILE A 195 -8.89 -5.85 -3.10
N GLU A 196 -9.37 -4.60 -3.02
CA GLU A 196 -10.50 -4.09 -3.79
C GLU A 196 -10.01 -2.98 -4.74
N LEU A 197 -10.23 -3.14 -6.04
CA LEU A 197 -9.67 -2.26 -7.06
C LEU A 197 -10.71 -1.33 -7.66
N TYR A 198 -10.32 -0.06 -7.77
CA TYR A 198 -11.09 1.01 -8.39
C TYR A 198 -10.29 1.55 -9.58
N HIS A 199 -10.35 0.81 -10.70
CA HIS A 199 -9.58 1.09 -11.92
C HIS A 199 -9.96 2.41 -12.61
N GLU A 200 -11.12 2.98 -12.30
CA GLU A 200 -11.57 4.28 -12.82
C GLU A 200 -11.13 5.46 -11.94
N GLY A 201 -10.33 5.19 -10.90
CA GLY A 201 -10.02 6.17 -9.86
C GLY A 201 -11.25 6.54 -9.04
N ILE A 202 -11.21 7.71 -8.40
CA ILE A 202 -12.33 8.20 -7.58
C ILE A 202 -12.99 9.43 -8.21
N HIS A 203 -14.31 9.40 -8.22
CA HIS A 203 -15.17 10.50 -8.65
C HIS A 203 -16.46 10.53 -7.82
N ASP A 204 -17.28 11.56 -7.98
CA ASP A 204 -18.48 11.80 -7.15
C ASP A 204 -19.44 10.60 -7.04
N LYS A 205 -19.51 9.75 -8.09
CA LYS A 205 -20.42 8.61 -8.14
C LYS A 205 -19.97 7.39 -7.32
N ASN A 206 -18.67 7.23 -7.10
CA ASN A 206 -18.09 6.05 -6.41
C ASN A 206 -17.39 6.41 -5.09
N ALA A 207 -17.13 7.70 -4.82
CA ALA A 207 -16.44 8.14 -3.61
C ALA A 207 -17.13 7.69 -2.32
N SER A 208 -18.46 7.74 -2.26
CA SER A 208 -19.20 7.30 -1.07
C SER A 208 -19.04 5.80 -0.80
N GLU A 209 -19.00 4.98 -1.84
CA GLU A 209 -18.80 3.53 -1.73
C GLU A 209 -17.36 3.23 -1.31
N PHE A 210 -16.39 3.82 -2.01
CA PHE A 210 -14.97 3.67 -1.72
C PHE A 210 -14.61 4.04 -0.28
N LEU A 211 -15.17 5.12 0.25
CA LEU A 211 -14.88 5.61 1.60
C LEU A 211 -15.67 4.89 2.70
N SER A 212 -16.75 4.19 2.35
CA SER A 212 -17.63 3.56 3.33
C SER A 212 -16.94 2.44 4.09
N GLY A 213 -16.80 2.59 5.41
CA GLY A 213 -16.17 1.60 6.28
C GLY A 213 -14.65 1.61 6.25
N LEU A 214 -14.01 2.61 5.63
CA LEU A 214 -12.58 2.83 5.80
C LEU A 214 -12.27 3.25 7.24
N ASP A 215 -11.13 2.81 7.76
CA ASP A 215 -10.56 3.29 9.01
C ASP A 215 -9.59 4.46 8.80
N ILE A 216 -8.94 4.53 7.63
CA ILE A 216 -8.06 5.62 7.23
C ILE A 216 -7.96 5.74 5.70
N LEU A 217 -7.77 6.97 5.23
CA LEU A 217 -7.54 7.30 3.82
C LEU A 217 -6.11 7.82 3.62
N VAL A 218 -5.38 7.22 2.68
CA VAL A 218 -4.12 7.72 2.11
C VAL A 218 -4.45 8.39 0.77
N GLU A 219 -4.16 9.68 0.65
CA GLU A 219 -4.55 10.49 -0.51
C GLU A 219 -3.31 11.03 -1.23
N GLU A 220 -2.98 10.43 -2.37
CA GLU A 220 -1.77 10.68 -3.16
C GLU A 220 -2.10 10.95 -4.64
N CYS A 221 -3.30 11.46 -4.95
CA CYS A 221 -3.70 11.74 -6.33
C CYS A 221 -3.31 13.16 -6.76
N ASP A 222 -3.08 13.39 -8.06
CA ASP A 222 -2.67 14.71 -8.54
C ASP A 222 -3.85 15.67 -8.77
N SER A 223 -5.08 15.15 -8.72
CA SER A 223 -6.29 15.91 -9.03
C SER A 223 -6.82 16.65 -7.81
N LEU A 224 -6.57 17.96 -7.73
CA LEU A 224 -7.12 18.81 -6.68
C LEU A 224 -8.64 18.65 -6.49
N PRO A 225 -9.49 18.70 -7.54
CA PRO A 225 -10.93 18.52 -7.35
C PRO A 225 -11.26 17.23 -6.60
N VAL A 226 -10.55 16.14 -6.92
CA VAL A 226 -10.68 14.86 -6.22
C VAL A 226 -10.17 14.97 -4.78
N LYS A 227 -9.00 15.60 -4.53
CA LYS A 227 -8.50 15.82 -3.16
C LYS A 227 -9.49 16.56 -2.26
N VAL A 228 -10.11 17.64 -2.79
CA VAL A 228 -11.11 18.44 -2.07
C VAL A 228 -12.38 17.65 -1.82
N MET A 229 -12.86 16.93 -2.84
CA MET A 229 -14.04 16.07 -2.73
C MET A 229 -13.81 15.00 -1.66
N LEU A 230 -12.70 14.25 -1.74
CA LEU A 230 -12.34 13.20 -0.78
C LEU A 230 -12.33 13.73 0.65
N ARG A 231 -11.68 14.87 0.91
CA ARG A 231 -11.65 15.49 2.24
C ARG A 231 -13.03 15.94 2.73
N LYS A 232 -13.90 16.45 1.85
CA LYS A 232 -15.29 16.78 2.23
C LYS A 232 -16.10 15.53 2.61
N PHE A 233 -15.93 14.43 1.89
CA PHE A 233 -16.56 13.16 2.28
C PHE A 233 -15.96 12.60 3.57
N ALA A 234 -14.62 12.58 3.68
CA ALA A 234 -13.90 12.11 4.86
C ALA A 234 -14.28 12.90 6.13
N GLN A 235 -14.38 14.23 6.03
CA GLN A 235 -14.85 15.08 7.13
C GLN A 235 -16.27 14.70 7.59
N LYS A 236 -17.21 14.52 6.65
CA LYS A 236 -18.58 14.07 6.97
C LYS A 236 -18.62 12.68 7.60
N MET A 237 -17.73 11.80 7.16
CA MET A 237 -17.63 10.41 7.62
C MET A 237 -16.76 10.27 8.88
N LYS A 238 -16.13 11.35 9.36
CA LYS A 238 -15.18 11.33 10.47
C LYS A 238 -14.01 10.36 10.22
N LEU A 239 -13.50 10.36 8.99
CA LEU A 239 -12.43 9.47 8.51
C LEU A 239 -11.10 10.23 8.50
N PRO A 240 -10.04 9.77 9.19
CA PRO A 240 -8.74 10.40 9.10
C PRO A 240 -8.15 10.31 7.69
N VAL A 241 -7.47 11.38 7.27
CA VAL A 241 -6.77 11.47 5.99
C VAL A 241 -5.30 11.75 6.23
N ILE A 242 -4.42 11.06 5.50
CA ILE A 242 -2.99 11.34 5.45
C ILE A 242 -2.51 11.50 4.01
N MET A 243 -1.51 12.36 3.81
CA MET A 243 -0.93 12.67 2.50
C MET A 243 0.56 13.05 2.65
N ASP A 244 1.41 12.49 1.81
CA ASP A 244 2.78 12.92 1.52
C ASP A 244 2.78 13.91 0.34
N THR A 245 3.82 14.74 0.24
CA THR A 245 4.03 15.59 -0.95
C THR A 245 5.37 15.37 -1.63
N SER A 246 6.13 14.34 -1.22
CA SER A 246 7.36 13.87 -1.85
C SER A 246 8.46 14.93 -1.98
N ASP A 247 8.44 15.95 -1.11
CA ASP A 247 9.49 16.94 -0.91
C ASP A 247 9.65 17.18 0.60
N ARG A 248 10.90 17.21 1.07
CA ARG A 248 11.28 17.44 2.49
C ARG A 248 10.54 16.56 3.53
N GLY A 249 10.09 15.39 3.12
CA GLY A 249 9.41 14.43 4.00
C GLY A 249 8.17 15.03 4.69
N MET A 250 7.43 15.88 3.98
CA MET A 250 6.22 16.49 4.52
C MET A 250 5.08 15.47 4.58
N VAL A 251 4.45 15.36 5.74
CA VAL A 251 3.23 14.59 5.98
C VAL A 251 2.13 15.52 6.46
N ASP A 252 1.04 15.58 5.71
CA ASP A 252 -0.22 16.25 6.05
C ASP A 252 -1.16 15.23 6.71
N VAL A 253 -1.67 15.55 7.89
CA VAL A 253 -2.57 14.70 8.68
C VAL A 253 -3.84 15.47 9.02
N GLU A 254 -4.99 14.91 8.70
CA GLU A 254 -6.31 15.44 9.07
C GLU A 254 -7.11 14.40 9.84
N ARG A 255 -7.13 14.54 11.17
CA ARG A 255 -7.86 13.68 12.10
C ARG A 255 -9.35 14.05 12.17
N PHE A 256 -10.08 13.93 11.06
CA PHE A 256 -11.53 14.21 11.05
C PHE A 256 -12.33 13.31 12.02
N ASP A 257 -11.75 12.18 12.44
CA ASP A 257 -12.27 11.30 13.49
C ASP A 257 -12.28 11.96 14.88
N LYS A 258 -11.34 12.86 15.16
CA LYS A 258 -11.22 13.59 16.43
C LYS A 258 -11.64 15.06 16.32
N GLU A 259 -11.51 15.63 15.12
CA GLU A 259 -11.65 17.07 14.84
C GLU A 259 -12.58 17.25 13.63
N SER A 260 -13.84 16.81 13.74
CA SER A 260 -14.77 16.76 12.60
C SER A 260 -15.17 18.13 12.03
N ASP A 261 -14.95 19.21 12.77
CA ASP A 261 -15.18 20.60 12.36
C ASP A 261 -13.93 21.27 11.73
N ARG A 262 -12.78 20.59 11.71
CA ARG A 262 -11.55 21.08 11.09
C ARG A 262 -11.77 21.40 9.62
N ALA A 263 -11.41 22.61 9.20
CA ALA A 263 -11.40 22.98 7.78
C ALA A 263 -10.41 22.11 6.99
N ILE A 264 -10.80 21.68 5.79
CA ILE A 264 -9.98 20.86 4.90
C ILE A 264 -8.67 21.58 4.55
N PHE A 265 -7.59 20.82 4.38
CA PHE A 265 -6.23 21.35 4.22
C PHE A 265 -5.86 22.37 5.31
N HIS A 266 -6.36 22.15 6.52
CA HIS A 266 -6.17 23.04 7.67
C HIS A 266 -6.60 24.50 7.41
N GLY A 267 -7.61 24.70 6.55
CA GLY A 267 -8.12 26.03 6.18
C GLY A 267 -7.26 26.78 5.15
N ARG A 268 -6.19 26.17 4.62
CA ARG A 268 -5.33 26.80 3.60
C ARG A 268 -6.04 27.05 2.27
N LEU A 269 -7.17 26.38 2.03
CA LEU A 269 -8.01 26.61 0.87
C LEU A 269 -9.14 27.63 1.11
N ALA A 270 -9.25 28.24 2.29
CA ALA A 270 -10.30 29.22 2.62
C ALA A 270 -10.48 30.33 1.57
N PRO A 271 -9.42 30.89 0.93
CA PRO A 271 -9.59 31.90 -0.12
C PRO A 271 -10.33 31.41 -1.37
N TRP A 272 -10.45 30.10 -1.57
CA TRP A 272 -11.09 29.46 -2.73
C TRP A 272 -12.33 28.64 -2.35
N GLU A 273 -12.74 28.62 -1.09
CA GLU A 273 -13.96 27.95 -0.68
C GLU A 273 -15.20 28.55 -1.36
N GLY A 274 -16.10 27.67 -1.83
CA GLY A 274 -17.33 28.06 -2.53
C GLY A 274 -17.15 28.61 -3.94
N LYS A 275 -15.90 28.79 -4.41
CA LYS A 275 -15.62 29.23 -5.79
C LYS A 275 -15.66 28.04 -6.75
N ASN A 276 -16.07 28.30 -7.99
CA ASN A 276 -16.08 27.31 -9.05
C ASN A 276 -14.66 27.10 -9.61
N PRO A 277 -14.07 25.89 -9.54
CA PRO A 277 -12.73 25.63 -10.07
C PRO A 277 -12.56 25.93 -11.57
N ALA A 278 -13.66 25.92 -12.34
CA ALA A 278 -13.65 26.30 -13.76
C ALA A 278 -13.30 27.78 -13.97
N GLU A 279 -13.53 28.64 -12.98
CA GLU A 279 -13.29 30.08 -13.03
C GLU A 279 -11.89 30.47 -12.50
N PHE A 280 -11.10 29.49 -12.05
CA PHE A 280 -9.77 29.78 -11.51
C PHE A 280 -8.83 30.29 -12.59
N THR A 281 -8.18 31.41 -12.29
CA THR A 281 -7.11 31.95 -13.11
C THR A 281 -5.86 31.05 -13.02
N ALA A 282 -4.87 31.27 -13.89
CA ALA A 282 -3.58 30.59 -13.76
C ALA A 282 -2.90 30.89 -12.41
N GLU A 283 -3.10 32.11 -11.89
CA GLU A 283 -2.63 32.52 -10.58
C GLU A 283 -3.34 31.80 -9.44
N ASP A 284 -4.67 31.64 -9.51
CA ASP A 284 -5.42 30.86 -8.52
C ASP A 284 -4.93 29.41 -8.46
N ARG A 285 -4.74 28.76 -9.62
CA ARG A 285 -4.23 27.38 -9.69
C ARG A 285 -2.85 27.25 -9.07
N ARG A 286 -1.97 28.22 -9.32
CA ARG A 286 -0.61 28.27 -8.74
C ARG A 286 -0.65 28.48 -7.23
N ASN A 287 -1.38 29.47 -6.75
CA ASN A 287 -1.45 29.79 -5.32
C ASN A 287 -2.11 28.65 -4.53
N LEU A 288 -3.05 27.95 -5.16
CA LEU A 288 -3.65 26.77 -4.59
C LEU A 288 -2.64 25.62 -4.52
N LEU A 289 -1.87 25.36 -5.59
CA LEU A 289 -0.77 24.38 -5.54
C LEU A 289 0.19 24.72 -4.38
N PHE A 290 0.54 25.98 -4.22
CA PHE A 290 1.41 26.45 -3.13
C PHE A 290 0.83 26.17 -1.74
N ALA A 291 -0.49 26.32 -1.59
CA ALA A 291 -1.19 25.96 -0.37
C ALA A 291 -1.13 24.44 -0.09
N LEU A 292 -1.23 23.60 -1.12
CA LEU A 292 -1.15 22.14 -0.97
C LEU A 292 0.25 21.68 -0.55
N VAL A 293 1.30 22.18 -1.19
CA VAL A 293 2.68 21.70 -0.99
C VAL A 293 3.45 22.43 0.11
N ASP A 294 2.81 23.39 0.78
CA ASP A 294 3.45 24.31 1.74
C ASP A 294 4.67 25.02 1.14
N TYR A 295 4.44 25.77 0.05
CA TYR A 295 5.49 26.35 -0.80
C TYR A 295 6.61 27.08 -0.04
N GLU A 296 6.29 27.75 1.07
CA GLU A 296 7.28 28.46 1.90
C GLU A 296 8.36 27.51 2.45
N LYS A 297 7.97 26.27 2.78
CA LYS A 297 8.84 25.24 3.36
C LYS A 297 9.40 24.25 2.34
N THR A 298 8.87 24.24 1.13
CA THR A 298 9.39 23.45 -0.01
C THR A 298 10.87 23.76 -0.28
N SER A 299 11.62 22.76 -0.75
CA SER A 299 13.03 22.92 -1.12
C SER A 299 13.25 23.93 -2.25
N GLU A 300 14.42 24.58 -2.30
CA GLU A 300 14.76 25.52 -3.39
C GLU A 300 14.79 24.82 -4.76
N ARG A 301 15.16 23.54 -4.79
CA ARG A 301 15.12 22.70 -6.00
C ARG A 301 13.68 22.47 -6.47
N ALA A 302 12.75 22.19 -5.56
CA ALA A 302 11.35 22.05 -5.92
C ALA A 302 10.72 23.38 -6.33
N LYS A 303 11.03 24.51 -5.65
CA LYS A 303 10.61 25.85 -6.08
C LYS A 303 11.10 26.18 -7.50
N THR A 304 12.37 25.90 -7.78
CA THR A 304 12.95 26.04 -9.13
C THR A 304 12.19 25.20 -10.15
N SER A 305 11.89 23.95 -9.80
CA SER A 305 11.15 23.04 -10.67
C SER A 305 9.72 23.53 -10.94
N PHE A 306 9.00 24.03 -9.94
CA PHE A 306 7.66 24.57 -10.10
C PHE A 306 7.61 25.76 -11.07
N ALA A 307 8.65 26.60 -11.09
CA ALA A 307 8.75 27.71 -12.03
C ALA A 307 8.95 27.26 -13.49
N GLU A 308 9.38 26.02 -13.71
CA GLU A 308 9.71 25.44 -15.02
C GLU A 308 8.59 24.56 -15.61
N ILE A 309 7.53 24.30 -14.84
CA ILE A 309 6.34 23.56 -15.30
C ILE A 309 5.66 24.31 -16.45
N GLY A 310 5.39 23.60 -17.54
CA GLY A 310 4.84 24.15 -18.78
C GLY A 310 5.87 24.89 -19.65
N LYS A 311 7.14 24.96 -19.23
CA LYS A 311 8.26 25.54 -19.99
C LYS A 311 9.25 24.47 -20.45
N THR A 312 9.96 23.88 -19.49
CA THR A 312 11.00 22.86 -19.75
C THR A 312 10.65 21.49 -19.19
N ILE A 313 9.68 21.44 -18.26
CA ILE A 313 9.11 20.20 -17.72
C ILE A 313 7.57 20.24 -17.78
N ASN A 314 6.92 19.08 -17.83
CA ASN A 314 5.46 18.97 -17.96
C ASN A 314 4.74 18.71 -16.61
N THR A 315 5.46 18.24 -15.60
CA THR A 315 4.95 17.95 -14.25
C THR A 315 6.03 18.21 -13.20
N TRP A 316 5.68 18.24 -11.91
CA TRP A 316 6.67 18.43 -10.87
C TRP A 316 7.56 17.18 -10.70
N PRO A 317 8.89 17.35 -10.55
CA PRO A 317 9.81 16.22 -10.34
C PRO A 317 9.61 15.57 -8.97
N GLN A 318 9.79 14.26 -8.91
CA GLN A 318 9.76 13.48 -7.68
C GLN A 318 10.92 12.48 -7.68
N LEU A 319 11.68 12.43 -6.59
CA LEU A 319 12.79 11.49 -6.42
C LEU A 319 12.32 10.20 -5.76
N ALA A 320 12.86 9.05 -6.17
CA ALA A 320 12.57 7.76 -5.54
C ALA A 320 12.83 7.77 -4.03
N SER A 321 13.91 8.42 -3.57
CA SER A 321 14.24 8.51 -2.14
C SER A 321 13.16 9.24 -1.35
N ALA A 322 12.64 10.34 -1.89
CA ALA A 322 11.57 11.12 -1.25
C ALA A 322 10.25 10.33 -1.24
N VAL A 323 9.90 9.67 -2.34
CA VAL A 323 8.69 8.82 -2.42
C VAL A 323 8.76 7.64 -1.44
N ASN A 324 9.92 6.96 -1.33
CA ASN A 324 10.07 5.86 -0.39
C ASN A 324 10.06 6.33 1.07
N LEU A 325 10.64 7.50 1.36
CA LEU A 325 10.50 8.11 2.68
C LEU A 325 9.03 8.41 2.97
N GLY A 326 8.31 9.01 2.02
CA GLY A 326 6.88 9.28 2.12
C GLY A 326 6.08 8.01 2.43
N GLY A 327 6.33 6.91 1.70
CA GLY A 327 5.71 5.61 1.98
C GLY A 327 5.95 5.09 3.39
N ALA A 328 7.18 5.21 3.91
CA ALA A 328 7.51 4.85 5.28
C ALA A 328 6.79 5.74 6.32
N LEU A 329 6.77 7.06 6.09
CA LEU A 329 6.10 8.01 6.99
C LEU A 329 4.57 7.81 6.98
N MET A 330 3.98 7.53 5.82
CA MET A 330 2.55 7.23 5.69
C MET A 330 2.18 5.96 6.45
N ALA A 331 2.93 4.87 6.26
CA ALA A 331 2.66 3.61 6.96
C ALA A 331 2.80 3.75 8.48
N ASP A 332 3.86 4.41 8.96
CA ASP A 332 4.06 4.65 10.39
C ASP A 332 2.95 5.55 10.98
N THR A 333 2.57 6.61 10.27
CA THR A 333 1.51 7.53 10.70
C THR A 333 0.17 6.82 10.74
N ALA A 334 -0.17 6.04 9.70
CA ALA A 334 -1.37 5.23 9.65
C ALA A 334 -1.42 4.23 10.80
N ARG A 335 -0.33 3.49 11.06
CA ARG A 335 -0.24 2.56 12.18
C ARG A 335 -0.57 3.24 13.50
N ARG A 336 0.06 4.39 13.78
CA ARG A 336 -0.18 5.14 15.03
C ARG A 336 -1.62 5.65 15.13
N ILE A 337 -2.22 6.12 14.03
CA ILE A 337 -3.63 6.55 14.02
C ILE A 337 -4.57 5.37 14.28
N LEU A 338 -4.36 4.24 13.58
CA LEU A 338 -5.20 3.04 13.66
C LEU A 338 -5.15 2.35 15.02
N LEU A 339 -4.07 2.57 15.78
CA LEU A 339 -3.90 2.12 17.17
C LEU A 339 -4.34 3.19 18.20
N ASP A 340 -5.04 4.24 17.77
CA ASP A 340 -5.48 5.37 18.60
C ASP A 340 -4.34 6.09 19.35
N GLY A 341 -3.15 6.12 18.74
CA GLY A 341 -1.98 6.83 19.23
C GLY A 341 -2.09 8.36 19.10
N PRO A 342 -1.15 9.10 19.74
CA PRO A 342 -1.18 10.56 19.81
C PRO A 342 -0.67 11.20 18.52
N VAL A 343 -1.48 11.13 17.45
CA VAL A 343 -1.23 11.83 16.18
C VAL A 343 -2.24 12.95 16.03
N HIS A 344 -1.78 14.19 16.00
CA HIS A 344 -2.62 15.38 15.85
C HIS A 344 -2.73 15.79 14.38
N SER A 345 -3.79 16.51 14.02
CA SER A 345 -3.88 17.09 12.69
C SER A 345 -2.82 18.19 12.50
N GLY A 346 -2.21 18.24 11.32
CA GLY A 346 -1.24 19.26 10.96
C GLY A 346 -0.29 18.78 9.86
N ARG A 347 0.72 19.61 9.58
CA ARG A 347 1.83 19.27 8.67
C ARG A 347 3.11 19.05 9.46
N PHE A 348 3.70 17.88 9.25
CA PHE A 348 4.92 17.42 9.91
C PHE A 348 6.00 17.19 8.86
N TYR A 349 7.27 17.29 9.26
CA TYR A 349 8.39 17.21 8.33
C TYR A 349 9.46 16.28 8.90
N VAL A 350 9.92 15.34 8.07
CA VAL A 350 11.16 14.60 8.27
C VAL A 350 12.11 15.00 7.16
N ASP A 351 12.62 16.22 7.27
CA ASP A 351 13.51 16.80 6.26
C ASP A 351 14.91 16.16 6.39
N LEU A 352 15.19 15.19 5.51
CA LEU A 352 16.48 14.50 5.50
C LEU A 352 17.66 15.45 5.23
N GLU A 353 17.46 16.52 4.46
CA GLU A 353 18.52 17.50 4.20
C GLU A 353 18.84 18.26 5.49
N ALA A 354 17.84 18.68 6.26
CA ALA A 354 18.05 19.35 7.54
C ALA A 354 18.56 18.41 8.65
N LEU A 355 18.22 17.12 8.60
CA LEU A 355 18.61 16.13 9.60
C LEU A 355 20.02 15.60 9.40
N ILE A 356 20.43 15.37 8.14
CA ILE A 356 21.72 14.76 7.78
C ILE A 356 22.71 15.82 7.29
N GLY A 357 22.22 16.88 6.66
CA GLY A 357 23.00 18.02 6.20
C GLY A 357 23.04 19.14 7.24
N GLY A 358 24.23 19.69 7.47
CA GLY A 358 24.36 20.97 8.14
C GLY A 358 23.65 22.07 7.34
N ILE A 359 23.07 23.01 8.05
CA ILE A 359 22.42 24.23 7.55
C ILE A 359 23.22 24.83 6.37
N ASP A 360 22.49 25.14 5.28
CA ASP A 360 22.90 25.81 4.04
C ASP A 360 23.73 25.00 3.01
N GLY A 361 23.07 24.71 1.89
CA GLY A 361 23.67 24.40 0.59
C GLY A 361 22.91 25.09 -0.52
#